data_AF-A0A973GZH0-F1
#
_entry.id   AF-A0A973GZH0-F1
#
_cell.length_a   1.000
_cell.length_b   1.000
_cell.length_c   1.000
_cell.angle_alpha   90.00
_cell.angle_beta   90.00
_cell.angle_gamma   90.00
#
_symmetry.space_group_name_H-M   'P 1'
#
loop_
_entity.id
_entity.type
_entity.pdbx_description
1 polymer ?
#
loop_
_entity_poly.entity_id
_entity_poly.type
_entity_poly.pdbx_seq_one_letter_code
_entity_poly.pdbx_strand_id
1 'polypeptide(L)'
;MSSQEVKKGIEYALAFATTGAGASFSIKTFIPLPVIDAVPQTLIVKTMSHQIASIYGYSALKGLTTFTGILVGSASGMKLASEVITFIPVAGPGTSAVTTFALHMSTGIVLVIVFELLQAGLITEDYIQNTTSDDVGFLLNLATQVLLDILRGNDGVDATSEAVEKFTLQNA
;
A
#
# COMPACT_ATOMS: atom_id res chain seq x y z
N MET A 1 15.80 -12.09 6.02
CA MET A 1 14.52 -11.64 6.59
C MET A 1 14.78 -11.09 7.99
N SER A 2 14.54 -9.79 8.20
CA SER A 2 14.41 -9.25 9.55
C SER A 2 12.93 -8.97 9.77
N SER A 3 12.24 -9.80 10.55
CA SER A 3 10.84 -9.58 10.96
C SER A 3 10.60 -8.17 11.53
N GLN A 4 11.66 -7.49 11.97
CA GLN A 4 11.65 -6.12 12.44
C GLN A 4 11.46 -5.08 11.33
N GLU A 5 11.98 -5.31 10.12
CA GLU A 5 11.84 -4.40 8.97
C GLU A 5 10.41 -4.43 8.44
N VAL A 6 9.85 -5.63 8.24
CA VAL A 6 8.43 -5.84 7.85
C VAL A 6 7.50 -5.17 8.86
N LYS A 7 7.70 -5.45 10.15
CA LYS A 7 6.89 -4.86 11.22
C LYS A 7 6.94 -3.34 11.20
N LYS A 8 8.13 -2.75 11.11
CA LYS A 8 8.28 -1.29 11.02
C LYS A 8 7.62 -0.74 9.76
N GLY A 9 7.77 -1.40 8.62
CA GLY A 9 7.14 -0.99 7.35
C GLY A 9 5.61 -0.94 7.46
N ILE A 10 5.00 -1.97 8.05
CA ILE A 10 3.55 -2.04 8.28
C ILE A 10 3.08 -1.00 9.30
N GLU A 11 3.78 -0.84 10.42
CA GLU A 11 3.47 0.19 11.42
C GLU A 11 3.54 1.60 10.82
N TYR A 12 4.51 1.85 9.95
CA TYR A 12 4.65 3.13 9.25
C TYR A 12 3.53 3.34 8.23
N ALA A 13 3.18 2.31 7.44
CA ALA A 13 2.04 2.34 6.54
C ALA A 13 0.73 2.64 7.29
N LEU A 14 0.53 2.02 8.47
CA LEU A 14 -0.62 2.23 9.33
C LEU A 14 -0.73 3.68 9.81
N ALA A 15 0.37 4.26 10.30
CA ALA A 15 0.38 5.65 10.76
C ALA A 15 -0.03 6.64 9.64
N PHE A 16 0.50 6.45 8.44
CA PHE A 16 0.14 7.27 7.27
C PHE A 16 -1.29 7.01 6.80
N ALA A 17 -1.74 5.76 6.80
CA ALA A 17 -3.10 5.42 6.41
C ALA A 17 -4.13 6.03 7.35
N THR A 18 -3.92 5.95 8.67
CA THR A 18 -4.79 6.58 9.67
C THR A 18 -4.81 8.10 9.52
N THR A 19 -3.65 8.72 9.34
CA THR A 19 -3.54 10.18 9.15
C THR A 19 -4.26 10.63 7.87
N GLY A 20 -4.04 9.92 6.75
CA GLY A 20 -4.71 10.18 5.48
C GLY A 20 -6.22 9.97 5.55
N ALA A 21 -6.67 8.92 6.24
CA ALA A 21 -8.10 8.65 6.45
C ALA A 21 -8.78 9.77 7.26
N GLY A 22 -8.14 10.25 8.32
CA GLY A 22 -8.63 11.38 9.11
C GLY A 22 -8.68 12.69 8.32
N ALA A 23 -7.67 12.94 7.48
CA ALA A 23 -7.64 14.09 6.58
C ALA A 23 -8.77 14.01 5.53
N SER A 24 -8.94 12.85 4.89
CA SER A 24 -10.01 12.64 3.90
C SER A 24 -11.40 12.75 4.52
N PHE A 25 -11.61 12.16 5.71
CA PHE A 25 -12.86 12.32 6.47
C PHE A 25 -13.19 13.80 6.68
N SER A 26 -12.21 14.57 7.15
CA SER A 26 -12.37 16.00 7.42
C SER A 26 -12.69 16.77 6.12
N ILE A 27 -11.90 16.58 5.06
CA ILE A 27 -12.11 17.26 3.78
C ILE A 27 -13.49 16.93 3.21
N LYS A 28 -13.90 15.67 3.18
CA LYS A 28 -15.20 15.25 2.63
C LYS A 28 -16.40 15.71 3.45
N THR A 29 -16.21 15.93 4.74
CA THR A 29 -17.24 16.49 5.63
C THR A 29 -17.52 17.96 5.29
N PHE A 30 -16.50 18.73 4.89
CA PHE A 30 -16.64 20.17 4.61
C PHE A 30 -16.72 20.52 3.11
N ILE A 31 -16.13 19.70 2.23
CA ILE A 31 -16.02 19.92 0.79
C ILE A 31 -16.19 18.57 0.06
N PRO A 32 -17.40 18.20 -0.36
CA PRO A 32 -17.68 16.90 -0.98
C PRO A 32 -17.27 16.83 -2.46
N LEU A 33 -16.15 17.45 -2.85
CA LEU A 33 -15.65 17.44 -4.22
C LEU A 33 -14.63 16.29 -4.41
N PRO A 34 -14.74 15.46 -5.48
CA PRO A 34 -13.88 14.30 -5.68
C PRO A 34 -12.42 14.64 -6.06
N VAL A 35 -12.18 15.79 -6.70
CA VAL A 35 -10.88 16.09 -7.36
C VAL A 35 -9.83 16.66 -6.39
N ILE A 36 -10.24 17.25 -5.27
CA ILE A 36 -9.34 17.98 -4.35
C ILE A 36 -8.40 17.03 -3.57
N ASP A 37 -8.70 15.73 -3.51
CA ASP A 37 -7.95 14.74 -2.70
C ASP A 37 -6.72 14.13 -3.42
N ALA A 38 -6.60 14.26 -4.75
CA ALA A 38 -5.56 13.53 -5.50
C ALA A 38 -4.13 14.04 -5.19
N VAL A 39 -3.96 15.35 -5.02
CA VAL A 39 -2.64 15.96 -4.72
C VAL A 39 -2.17 15.61 -3.31
N PRO A 40 -2.98 15.80 -2.24
CA PRO A 40 -2.62 15.34 -0.90
C PRO A 40 -2.31 13.84 -0.82
N GLN A 41 -3.11 13.00 -1.49
CA GLN A 41 -2.87 11.55 -1.51
C GLN A 41 -1.55 11.20 -2.19
N THR A 42 -1.23 11.84 -3.31
CA THR A 42 0.06 11.62 -4.00
C THR A 42 1.25 12.00 -3.12
N LEU A 43 1.15 13.11 -2.38
CA LEU A 43 2.21 13.56 -1.46
C LEU A 43 2.38 12.63 -0.26
N ILE A 44 1.27 12.16 0.30
CA ILE A 44 1.24 11.18 1.39
C ILE A 44 1.93 9.89 0.93
N VAL A 45 1.52 9.34 -0.21
CA VAL A 45 2.07 8.10 -0.74
C VAL A 45 3.55 8.24 -1.10
N LYS A 46 3.96 9.38 -1.69
CA LYS A 46 5.37 9.66 -1.96
C LYS A 46 6.21 9.68 -0.68
N THR A 47 5.71 10.35 0.37
CA THR A 47 6.41 10.44 1.66
C THR A 47 6.53 9.07 2.32
N MET A 48 5.42 8.32 2.34
CA MET A 48 5.38 6.96 2.84
C MET A 48 6.35 6.05 2.08
N SER A 49 6.38 6.13 0.75
CA SER A 49 7.30 5.36 -0.11
C SER A 49 8.76 5.60 0.25
N HIS A 50 9.17 6.86 0.38
CA HIS A 50 10.55 7.18 0.78
C HIS A 50 10.91 6.68 2.18
N GLN A 51 9.97 6.76 3.13
CA GLN A 51 10.22 6.33 4.52
C GLN A 51 10.30 4.81 4.64
N ILE A 52 9.36 4.08 4.00
CA ILE A 52 9.43 2.61 3.96
C ILE A 52 10.71 2.19 3.22
N ALA A 53 11.02 2.78 2.07
CA ALA A 53 12.28 2.49 1.38
C ALA A 53 13.50 2.76 2.27
N SER A 54 13.48 3.80 3.12
CA SER A 54 14.56 4.07 4.07
C SER A 54 14.70 3.00 5.15
N ILE A 55 13.63 2.35 5.59
CA ILE A 55 13.70 1.23 6.54
C ILE A 55 14.52 0.09 5.94
N TYR A 56 14.37 -0.12 4.63
CA TYR A 56 15.02 -1.18 3.87
C TYR A 56 16.36 -0.79 3.22
N GLY A 57 16.81 0.46 3.38
CA GLY A 57 18.03 0.95 2.73
C GLY A 57 17.90 1.24 1.22
N TYR A 58 16.67 1.27 0.68
CA TYR A 58 16.35 1.52 -0.73
C TYR A 58 15.88 2.94 -1.04
N SER A 59 16.13 3.91 -0.16
CA SER A 59 15.67 5.30 -0.32
C SER A 59 16.18 5.99 -1.60
N ALA A 60 17.30 5.52 -2.16
CA ALA A 60 17.92 6.00 -3.40
C ALA A 60 17.64 5.11 -4.62
N LEU A 61 16.72 4.14 -4.51
CA LEU A 61 16.41 3.19 -5.57
C LEU A 61 15.88 3.90 -6.83
N LYS A 62 16.57 3.69 -7.95
CA LYS A 62 16.20 4.29 -9.23
C LYS A 62 14.87 3.71 -9.70
N GLY A 63 13.92 4.59 -10.04
CA GLY A 63 12.57 4.18 -10.48
C GLY A 63 11.54 4.11 -9.35
N LEU A 64 11.92 4.24 -8.07
CA LEU A 64 10.99 4.18 -6.94
C LEU A 64 9.85 5.21 -7.05
N THR A 65 10.16 6.44 -7.46
CA THR A 65 9.14 7.48 -7.68
C THR A 65 8.17 7.10 -8.80
N THR A 66 8.67 6.53 -9.90
CA THR A 66 7.85 6.09 -11.03
C THR A 66 6.96 4.93 -10.63
N PHE A 67 7.53 3.91 -10.00
CA PHE A 67 6.79 2.77 -9.44
C PHE A 67 5.67 3.23 -8.50
N THR A 68 6.00 4.14 -7.58
CA THR A 68 5.03 4.74 -6.65
C THR A 68 3.92 5.49 -7.40
N GLY A 69 4.26 6.21 -8.47
CA GLY A 69 3.28 6.90 -9.31
C GLY A 69 2.31 5.95 -10.02
N ILE A 70 2.82 4.86 -10.58
CA ILE A 70 2.00 3.80 -11.19
C ILE A 70 1.12 3.15 -10.12
N LEU A 71 1.67 2.86 -8.94
CA LEU A 71 0.93 2.28 -7.82
C LEU A 71 -0.24 3.17 -7.39
N VAL A 72 -0.05 4.48 -7.25
CA VAL A 72 -1.14 5.42 -6.94
C VAL A 72 -2.19 5.47 -8.06
N GLY A 73 -1.76 5.48 -9.33
CA GLY A 73 -2.67 5.49 -10.48
C GLY A 73 -3.52 4.23 -10.59
N SER A 74 -2.91 3.06 -10.38
CA SER A 74 -3.54 1.74 -10.44
C SER A 74 -4.36 1.40 -9.20
N ALA A 75 -3.98 1.94 -8.03
CA ALA A 75 -4.72 1.77 -6.77
C ALA A 75 -5.99 2.63 -6.70
N SER A 76 -6.55 3.06 -7.84
CA SER A 76 -7.74 3.91 -7.95
C SER A 76 -9.02 3.21 -7.45
N GLY A 77 -9.11 3.11 -6.12
CA GLY A 77 -10.28 3.31 -5.29
C GLY A 77 -11.30 2.18 -5.23
N MET A 78 -11.95 1.83 -6.34
CA MET A 78 -13.28 1.20 -6.25
C MET A 78 -13.25 -0.25 -5.79
N LYS A 79 -12.31 -1.06 -6.31
CA LYS A 79 -12.22 -2.49 -5.93
C LYS A 79 -11.73 -2.67 -4.49
N LEU A 80 -10.66 -1.94 -4.12
CA LEU A 80 -10.09 -1.94 -2.76
C LEU A 80 -11.08 -1.41 -1.72
N ALA A 81 -11.76 -0.31 -2.03
CA ALA A 81 -12.80 0.23 -1.17
C ALA A 81 -13.93 -0.79 -0.99
N SER A 82 -14.43 -1.39 -2.08
CA SER A 82 -15.51 -2.37 -2.00
C SER A 82 -15.15 -3.56 -1.10
N GLU A 83 -13.94 -4.12 -1.25
CA GLU A 83 -13.51 -5.27 -0.46
C GLU A 83 -13.35 -4.89 1.02
N VAL A 84 -12.79 -3.73 1.35
CA VAL A 84 -12.62 -3.29 2.75
C VAL A 84 -13.94 -2.83 3.39
N ILE A 85 -14.83 -2.17 2.64
CA ILE A 85 -16.15 -1.71 3.12
C ILE A 85 -17.05 -2.90 3.49
N THR A 86 -16.88 -4.08 2.88
CA THR A 86 -17.62 -5.27 3.33
C THR A 86 -17.30 -5.68 4.76
N PHE A 87 -16.10 -5.35 5.27
CA PHE A 87 -15.69 -5.63 6.64
C PHE A 87 -15.97 -4.47 7.60
N ILE A 88 -16.10 -3.25 7.08
CA ILE A 88 -16.36 -2.04 7.87
C ILE A 88 -17.60 -1.34 7.27
N PRO A 89 -18.82 -1.57 7.81
CA PRO A 89 -20.03 -0.96 7.27
C PRO A 89 -20.06 0.53 7.59
N VAL A 90 -19.58 1.36 6.66
CA VAL A 90 -19.55 2.83 6.77
C VAL A 90 -20.28 3.50 5.61
N ALA A 91 -21.10 4.50 5.94
CA ALA A 91 -21.79 5.35 4.97
C ALA A 91 -21.31 6.81 5.08
N GLY A 92 -21.46 7.58 4.00
CA GLY A 92 -21.14 9.01 3.97
C GLY A 92 -19.63 9.30 4.01
N PRO A 93 -19.17 10.38 4.67
CA PRO A 93 -17.74 10.73 4.75
C PRO A 93 -16.85 9.61 5.31
N GLY A 94 -17.41 8.68 6.10
CA GLY A 94 -16.72 7.50 6.59
C GLY A 94 -16.28 6.53 5.48
N THR A 95 -17.04 6.44 4.39
CA THR A 95 -16.67 5.64 3.22
C THR A 95 -15.39 6.18 2.57
N SER A 96 -15.22 7.50 2.50
CA SER A 96 -14.00 8.12 1.98
C SER A 96 -12.80 7.89 2.90
N ALA A 97 -13.00 7.98 4.22
CA ALA A 97 -11.97 7.67 5.20
C ALA A 97 -11.47 6.22 5.08
N VAL A 98 -12.39 5.26 4.99
CA VAL A 98 -12.06 3.83 4.81
C VAL A 98 -11.37 3.58 3.47
N THR A 99 -11.84 4.22 2.40
CA THR A 99 -11.20 4.11 1.08
C THR A 99 -9.77 4.65 1.11
N THR A 100 -9.55 5.82 1.71
CA THR A 100 -8.21 6.41 1.84
C THR A 100 -7.31 5.58 2.75
N PHE A 101 -7.84 5.03 3.84
CA PHE A 101 -7.13 4.09 4.69
C PHE A 101 -6.67 2.87 3.89
N ALA A 102 -7.60 2.21 3.19
CA ALA A 102 -7.34 1.02 2.40
C ALA A 102 -6.30 1.28 1.30
N LEU A 103 -6.39 2.43 0.62
CA LEU A 103 -5.46 2.83 -0.42
C LEU A 103 -4.04 2.98 0.13
N HIS A 104 -3.87 3.75 1.22
CA HIS A 104 -2.55 3.96 1.81
C HIS A 104 -1.98 2.68 2.44
N MET A 105 -2.79 1.88 3.13
CA MET A 105 -2.35 0.59 3.67
C MET A 105 -1.91 -0.36 2.57
N SER A 106 -2.72 -0.56 1.54
CA SER A 106 -2.40 -1.49 0.46
C SER A 106 -1.15 -1.03 -0.29
N THR A 107 -1.02 0.27 -0.54
CA THR A 107 0.19 0.86 -1.13
C THR A 107 1.43 0.61 -0.26
N GLY A 108 1.32 0.82 1.05
CA GLY A 108 2.41 0.56 2.00
C GLY A 108 2.81 -0.91 2.03
N ILE A 109 1.83 -1.82 2.05
CA ILE A 109 2.07 -3.27 2.01
C ILE A 109 2.72 -3.69 0.68
N VAL A 110 2.30 -3.14 -0.47
CA VAL A 110 2.97 -3.41 -1.75
C VAL A 110 4.45 -3.05 -1.67
N LEU A 111 4.77 -1.87 -1.12
CA LEU A 111 6.17 -1.45 -0.96
C LEU A 111 6.96 -2.41 -0.06
N VAL A 112 6.36 -2.85 1.05
CA VAL A 112 6.97 -3.85 1.94
C VAL A 112 7.22 -5.16 1.19
N ILE A 113 6.22 -5.72 0.50
CA ILE A 113 6.36 -6.95 -0.30
C ILE A 113 7.48 -6.81 -1.32
N VAL A 114 7.51 -5.70 -2.06
CA VAL A 114 8.51 -5.44 -3.10
C VAL A 114 9.92 -5.33 -2.52
N PHE A 115 10.10 -4.64 -1.39
CA PHE A 115 11.42 -4.54 -0.76
C PHE A 115 11.87 -5.87 -0.15
N GLU A 116 10.96 -6.69 0.38
CA GLU A 116 11.28 -8.06 0.79
C GLU A 116 11.73 -8.92 -0.40
N LEU A 117 11.02 -8.84 -1.54
CA LEU A 117 11.40 -9.55 -2.76
C LEU A 117 12.78 -9.10 -3.28
N LEU A 118 13.10 -7.80 -3.21
CA LEU A 118 14.42 -7.27 -3.56
C LEU A 118 15.50 -7.78 -2.61
N GLN A 119 15.25 -7.75 -1.29
CA GLN A 119 16.20 -8.18 -0.27
C GLN A 119 16.47 -9.69 -0.37
N ALA A 120 15.47 -10.48 -0.75
CA ALA A 120 15.60 -11.91 -1.01
C ALA A 120 16.27 -12.24 -2.36
N GLY A 121 16.51 -11.24 -3.21
CA GLY A 121 17.07 -11.42 -4.56
C GLY A 121 16.11 -12.11 -5.54
N LEU A 122 14.81 -12.10 -5.24
CA LEU A 122 13.75 -12.71 -6.06
C LEU A 122 13.29 -11.78 -7.19
N ILE A 123 13.45 -10.48 -7.00
CA ILE A 123 13.32 -9.45 -8.05
C ILE A 123 14.56 -8.56 -8.03
N THR A 124 14.79 -7.82 -9.11
CA THR A 124 15.92 -6.89 -9.25
C THR A 124 15.43 -5.45 -9.34
N GLU A 125 16.34 -4.48 -9.26
CA GLU A 125 15.99 -3.05 -9.47
C GLU A 125 15.35 -2.80 -10.85
N ASP A 126 15.67 -3.62 -11.85
CA ASP A 126 15.06 -3.56 -13.18
C ASP A 126 13.55 -3.84 -13.13
N TYR A 127 13.09 -4.70 -12.22
CA TYR A 127 11.66 -4.95 -12.02
C TYR A 127 10.93 -3.65 -11.65
N ILE A 128 11.51 -2.85 -10.76
CA ILE A 128 10.94 -1.58 -10.27
C ILE A 128 10.86 -0.54 -11.38
N GLN A 129 11.84 -0.52 -12.27
CA GLN A 129 11.90 0.43 -13.38
C GLN A 129 10.95 0.07 -14.52
N ASN A 130 10.68 -1.23 -14.71
CA ASN A 130 9.91 -1.76 -15.83
C ASN A 130 8.56 -2.38 -15.41
N THR A 131 8.13 -2.14 -14.16
CA THR A 131 6.85 -2.63 -13.63
C THR A 131 5.70 -2.19 -14.53
N THR A 132 4.84 -3.14 -14.90
CA THR A 132 3.63 -2.90 -15.68
C THR A 132 2.40 -2.66 -14.79
N SER A 133 1.29 -2.18 -15.38
CA SER A 133 0.02 -2.07 -14.65
C SER A 133 -0.50 -3.42 -14.15
N ASP A 134 -0.22 -4.50 -14.87
CA ASP A 134 -0.65 -5.86 -14.50
C ASP A 134 0.14 -6.37 -13.28
N ASP A 135 1.45 -6.13 -13.26
CA ASP A 135 2.32 -6.40 -12.10
C ASP A 135 1.81 -5.68 -10.84
N VAL A 136 1.49 -4.39 -10.99
CA VAL A 136 0.92 -3.59 -9.89
C VAL A 136 -0.45 -4.13 -9.48
N GLY A 137 -1.30 -4.53 -10.42
CA GLY A 137 -2.59 -5.14 -10.13
C GLY A 137 -2.46 -6.41 -9.31
N PHE A 138 -1.48 -7.26 -9.65
CA PHE A 138 -1.17 -8.46 -8.88
C PHE A 138 -0.67 -8.15 -7.47
N LEU A 139 0.33 -7.25 -7.34
CA LEU A 139 0.85 -6.81 -6.05
C LEU A 139 -0.24 -6.19 -5.17
N LEU A 140 -1.14 -5.39 -5.76
CA LEU A 140 -2.28 -4.83 -5.04
C LEU A 140 -3.25 -5.90 -4.54
N ASN A 141 -3.53 -6.95 -5.32
CA ASN A 141 -4.35 -8.06 -4.86
C ASN A 141 -3.71 -8.79 -3.68
N LEU A 142 -2.38 -9.02 -3.71
CA LEU A 142 -1.65 -9.60 -2.58
C LEU A 142 -1.72 -8.68 -1.34
N ALA A 143 -1.45 -7.39 -1.51
CA ALA A 143 -1.51 -6.42 -0.44
C ALA A 143 -2.91 -6.30 0.18
N THR A 144 -3.96 -6.46 -0.63
CA THR A 144 -5.35 -6.49 -0.15
C THR A 144 -5.60 -7.69 0.75
N GLN A 145 -5.11 -8.88 0.38
CA GLN A 145 -5.21 -10.08 1.22
C GLN A 145 -4.51 -9.87 2.56
N VAL A 146 -3.28 -9.35 2.55
CA VAL A 146 -2.52 -9.02 3.77
C VAL A 146 -3.29 -8.01 4.63
N LEU A 147 -3.84 -6.96 4.02
CA LEU A 147 -4.66 -5.98 4.74
C LEU A 147 -5.88 -6.64 5.40
N LEU A 148 -6.59 -7.51 4.68
CA LEU A 148 -7.74 -8.22 5.22
C LEU A 148 -7.35 -9.12 6.41
N ASP A 149 -6.21 -9.79 6.34
CA ASP A 149 -5.72 -10.64 7.42
C ASP A 149 -5.29 -9.82 8.65
N ILE A 150 -4.62 -8.68 8.45
CA ILE A 150 -4.33 -7.71 9.52
C ILE A 150 -5.62 -7.21 10.17
N LEU A 151 -6.65 -6.86 9.37
CA LEU A 151 -7.95 -6.41 9.88
C LEU A 151 -8.71 -7.50 10.65
N ARG A 152 -8.43 -8.78 10.37
CA ARG A 152 -8.94 -9.92 11.14
C ARG A 152 -8.16 -10.20 12.44
N GLY A 153 -7.08 -9.47 12.67
CA GLY A 153 -6.23 -9.59 13.85
C GLY A 153 -5.06 -10.57 13.70
N ASN A 154 -4.76 -11.01 12.47
CA ASN A 154 -3.57 -11.83 12.21
C ASN A 154 -2.30 -10.97 12.25
N ASP A 155 -1.15 -11.61 12.48
CA ASP A 155 0.14 -10.91 12.49
C ASP A 155 0.51 -10.44 11.07
N GLY A 156 0.84 -9.16 10.95
CA GLY A 156 1.16 -8.55 9.65
C GLY A 156 2.48 -9.03 9.05
N VAL A 157 3.42 -9.51 9.87
CA VAL A 157 4.68 -10.09 9.39
C VAL A 157 4.42 -11.44 8.74
N ASP A 158 3.63 -12.29 9.39
CA ASP A 158 3.27 -13.60 8.85
C ASP A 158 2.45 -13.46 7.57
N ALA A 159 1.43 -12.60 7.56
CA ALA A 159 0.61 -12.35 6.39
C ALA A 159 1.43 -11.80 5.20
N THR A 160 2.37 -10.89 5.46
CA THR A 160 3.28 -10.37 4.43
C THR A 160 4.21 -11.45 3.91
N SER A 161 4.73 -12.31 4.78
CA SER A 161 5.62 -13.40 4.38
C SER A 161 4.90 -14.39 3.46
N GLU A 162 3.67 -14.77 3.77
CA GLU A 162 2.84 -15.60 2.89
C GLU A 162 2.58 -14.93 1.53
N ALA A 163 2.40 -13.61 1.50
CA ALA A 163 2.22 -12.87 0.25
C ALA A 163 3.49 -12.86 -0.62
N VAL A 164 4.67 -12.73 0.00
CA VAL A 164 5.96 -12.84 -0.69
C VAL A 164 6.13 -14.23 -1.29
N GLU A 165 5.81 -15.30 -0.55
CA GLU A 165 5.86 -16.68 -1.05
C GLU A 165 4.90 -16.90 -2.24
N LYS A 166 3.66 -16.40 -2.14
CA LYS A 166 2.68 -16.46 -3.23
C LYS A 166 3.18 -15.76 -4.51
N PHE A 167 3.89 -14.64 -4.37
CA PHE A 167 4.51 -13.95 -5.50
C PHE A 167 5.54 -14.83 -6.20
N THR A 168 6.41 -15.50 -5.43
CA THR A 168 7.45 -16.38 -5.98
C THR A 168 6.85 -17.58 -6.71
N LEU A 169 5.82 -18.22 -6.16
CA LEU A 169 5.20 -19.41 -6.74
C LEU A 169 4.49 -19.16 -8.08
N GLN A 170 4.02 -17.93 -8.34
CA GLN A 170 3.39 -17.57 -9.61
C GLN A 170 4.36 -17.09 -10.70
N ASN A 171 5.58 -16.70 -10.31
CA ASN A 171 6.61 -16.19 -11.22
C ASN A 171 7.78 -17.16 -11.42
N ALA A 172 7.69 -18.38 -10.85
CA ALA A 172 8.59 -19.51 -11.08
C ALA A 172 8.08 -20.39 -12.22
#